data_AF-A0A938Q7Z6-F1
#
_entry.id   AF-A0A938Q7Z6-F1
#
_cell.length_a   1.000
_cell.length_b   1.000
_cell.length_c   1.000
_cell.angle_alpha   90.00
_cell.angle_beta   90.00
_cell.angle_gamma   90.00
#
_symmetry.space_group_name_H-M   'P 1'
#
loop_
_entity.id
_entity.type
_entity.pdbx_description
1 polymer ?
#
loop_
_entity_poly.entity_id
_entity_poly.type
_entity_poly.pdbx_seq_one_letter_code
_entity_poly.pdbx_strand_id
1 'polypeptide(L)'
;MRAAVQRWAVEQLLRGARAALARADTPGRVRALAARAAALFARRETYDASPPVDLGGVDGWWITPAGSPQAGIILYFHGGGFIAASRAIHDPLLAALGRASGARGLMIDYRLAPEHPFPAAPDDCFAAWNWMLSTGFDPARVVFAGDSAGGNLALVTAMRARDEGLPLPAALVLMSPVLDLTFSGASFVRNDGLDPMLRAATAARITERYAPGRDPADPRISPLFGQAAGLPPVMLLVGSSEILLDDTLRLSARLDGARTAVWHGMPHAFPAIRGLADGDRAIAEIADFIREHTAEATRGTQVPRAPA
;
A
#
# COMPACT_ATOMS: atom_id res chain seq x y z
N MET A 1 -4.40 -0.81 -30.58
CA MET A 1 -5.81 -0.35 -30.54
C MET A 1 -6.63 -0.97 -29.40
N ARG A 2 -6.72 -2.31 -29.29
CA ARG A 2 -7.54 -2.98 -28.23
C ARG A 2 -7.17 -2.58 -26.79
N ALA A 3 -5.87 -2.59 -26.44
CA ALA A 3 -5.42 -2.23 -25.08
C ALA A 3 -5.73 -0.76 -24.71
N ALA A 4 -5.60 0.17 -25.65
CA ALA A 4 -5.93 1.58 -25.44
C ALA A 4 -7.43 1.80 -25.22
N VAL A 5 -8.29 1.10 -25.98
CA VAL A 5 -9.75 1.15 -25.81
C VAL A 5 -10.17 0.54 -24.47
N GLN A 6 -9.58 -0.60 -24.09
CA GLN A 6 -9.84 -1.24 -22.81
C GLN A 6 -9.44 -0.34 -21.63
N ARG A 7 -8.25 0.26 -21.69
CA ARG A 7 -7.79 1.22 -20.70
C ARG A 7 -8.73 2.42 -20.60
N TRP A 8 -9.09 3.04 -21.72
CA TRP A 8 -10.02 4.15 -21.73
C TRP A 8 -11.36 3.79 -21.06
N ALA A 9 -11.91 2.61 -21.35
CA ALA A 9 -13.17 2.16 -20.75
C ALA A 9 -13.04 1.97 -19.22
N VAL A 10 -11.94 1.39 -18.75
CA VAL A 10 -11.64 1.28 -17.31
C VAL A 10 -11.53 2.67 -16.67
N GLU A 11 -10.83 3.60 -17.30
CA GLU A 11 -10.69 4.98 -16.79
C GLU A 11 -12.04 5.70 -16.69
N GLN A 12 -12.96 5.51 -17.65
CA GLN A 12 -14.31 6.11 -17.56
C GLN A 12 -15.10 5.55 -16.37
N LEU A 13 -15.02 4.24 -16.13
CA LEU A 13 -15.67 3.61 -14.98
C LEU A 13 -15.08 4.12 -13.66
N LEU A 14 -13.75 4.25 -13.58
CA LEU A 14 -13.05 4.80 -12.40
C LEU A 14 -13.49 6.25 -12.13
N ARG A 15 -13.59 7.10 -13.17
CA ARG A 15 -14.10 8.48 -13.04
C ARG A 15 -15.52 8.51 -12.50
N GLY A 16 -16.39 7.61 -12.97
CA GLY A 16 -17.76 7.47 -12.46
C GLY A 16 -17.81 7.08 -10.97
N ALA A 17 -17.03 6.08 -10.58
CA ALA A 17 -16.92 5.64 -9.17
C ALA A 17 -16.37 6.76 -8.26
N ARG A 18 -15.32 7.47 -8.70
CA ARG A 18 -14.75 8.63 -8.00
C ARG A 18 -15.79 9.73 -7.82
N ALA A 19 -16.57 10.04 -8.86
CA ALA A 19 -17.62 11.07 -8.78
C ALA A 19 -18.72 10.69 -7.77
N ALA A 20 -19.09 9.41 -7.68
CA ALA A 20 -20.03 8.93 -6.66
C ALA A 20 -19.44 9.05 -5.24
N LEU A 21 -18.18 8.65 -5.04
CA LEU A 21 -17.47 8.79 -3.76
C LEU A 21 -17.34 10.25 -3.30
N ALA A 22 -17.08 11.17 -4.22
CA ALA A 22 -16.98 12.59 -3.92
C ALA A 22 -18.29 13.17 -3.36
N ARG A 23 -19.44 12.64 -3.78
CA ARG A 23 -20.78 13.05 -3.31
C ARG A 23 -21.16 12.43 -1.96
N ALA A 24 -20.41 11.44 -1.47
CA ALA A 24 -20.66 10.89 -0.14
C ALA A 24 -20.25 11.89 0.94
N ASP A 25 -21.20 12.16 1.83
CA ASP A 25 -21.12 13.09 2.95
C ASP A 25 -20.58 12.43 4.22
N THR A 26 -20.95 11.17 4.49
CA THR A 26 -20.54 10.44 5.69
C THR A 26 -19.41 9.42 5.44
N PRO A 27 -18.53 9.13 6.43
CA PRO A 27 -17.52 8.08 6.33
C PRO A 27 -18.10 6.71 5.99
N GLY A 28 -19.22 6.32 6.61
CA GLY A 28 -19.91 5.05 6.32
C GLY A 28 -20.37 4.92 4.87
N ARG A 29 -20.91 6.01 4.27
CA ARG A 29 -21.26 6.03 2.84
C ARG A 29 -20.04 5.95 1.94
N VAL A 30 -18.95 6.64 2.29
CA VAL A 30 -17.67 6.53 1.56
C VAL A 30 -17.19 5.08 1.56
N ARG A 31 -17.16 4.41 2.71
CA ARG A 31 -16.75 3.00 2.83
C ARG A 31 -17.63 2.05 2.03
N ALA A 32 -18.95 2.21 2.13
CA ALA A 32 -19.90 1.35 1.40
C ALA A 32 -19.75 1.51 -0.13
N LEU A 33 -19.63 2.74 -0.62
CA LEU A 33 -19.41 2.99 -2.05
C LEU A 33 -18.03 2.52 -2.50
N ALA A 34 -17.00 2.71 -1.68
CA ALA A 34 -15.64 2.26 -1.98
C ALA A 34 -15.59 0.74 -2.09
N ALA A 35 -16.24 0.00 -1.17
CA ALA A 35 -16.34 -1.45 -1.24
C ALA A 35 -17.08 -1.94 -2.50
N ARG A 36 -18.18 -1.26 -2.89
CA ARG A 36 -18.90 -1.57 -4.13
C ARG A 36 -18.07 -1.31 -5.38
N ALA A 37 -17.35 -0.19 -5.42
CA ALA A 37 -16.45 0.14 -6.51
C ALA A 37 -15.28 -0.85 -6.59
N ALA A 38 -14.66 -1.16 -5.44
CA ALA A 38 -13.59 -2.14 -5.31
C ALA A 38 -13.96 -3.49 -5.95
N ALA A 39 -15.14 -4.03 -5.65
CA ALA A 39 -15.62 -5.28 -6.25
C ALA A 39 -15.74 -5.25 -7.79
N LEU A 40 -15.97 -4.08 -8.40
CA LEU A 40 -16.03 -3.92 -9.85
C LEU A 40 -14.65 -3.90 -10.52
N PHE A 41 -13.63 -3.40 -9.82
CA PHE A 41 -12.28 -3.23 -10.35
C PHE A 41 -11.30 -4.31 -9.90
N ALA A 42 -11.64 -5.04 -8.85
CA ALA A 42 -10.79 -6.05 -8.24
C ALA A 42 -10.29 -7.09 -9.26
N ARG A 43 -9.01 -7.42 -9.13
CA ARG A 43 -8.40 -8.55 -9.82
C ARG A 43 -9.16 -9.84 -9.51
N ARG A 44 -9.12 -10.79 -10.44
CA ARG A 44 -9.63 -12.15 -10.21
C ARG A 44 -8.46 -13.01 -9.82
N GLU A 45 -8.42 -13.41 -8.56
CA GLU A 45 -7.34 -14.21 -8.01
C GLU A 45 -7.90 -15.29 -7.09
N THR A 46 -7.31 -16.48 -7.14
CA THR A 46 -7.65 -17.58 -6.23
C THR A 46 -6.66 -17.60 -5.08
N TYR A 47 -7.19 -17.54 -3.86
CA TYR A 47 -6.42 -17.52 -2.62
C TYR A 47 -7.24 -18.08 -1.47
N ASP A 48 -6.53 -18.57 -0.45
CA ASP A 48 -7.11 -18.93 0.83
C ASP A 48 -6.87 -17.78 1.81
N ALA A 49 -7.95 -17.30 2.43
CA ALA A 49 -7.88 -16.37 3.54
C ALA A 49 -8.04 -17.13 4.86
N SER A 50 -7.15 -16.89 5.83
CA SER A 50 -7.34 -17.44 7.18
C SER A 50 -8.53 -16.79 7.90
N PRO A 51 -8.99 -17.37 9.02
CA PRO A 51 -9.67 -16.60 10.06
C PRO A 51 -8.82 -15.39 10.50
N PRO A 52 -9.43 -14.40 11.20
CA PRO A 52 -8.67 -13.31 11.81
C PRO A 52 -7.56 -13.85 12.72
N VAL A 53 -6.40 -13.22 12.65
CA VAL A 53 -5.24 -13.45 13.52
C VAL A 53 -5.02 -12.19 14.33
N ASP A 54 -4.80 -12.35 15.64
CA ASP A 54 -4.46 -11.24 16.52
C ASP A 54 -2.96 -10.89 16.38
N LEU A 55 -2.69 -9.73 15.79
CA LEU A 55 -1.35 -9.15 15.57
C LEU A 55 -0.93 -8.22 16.71
N GLY A 56 -1.24 -8.59 17.96
CA GLY A 56 -0.89 -7.80 19.15
C GLY A 56 -1.91 -6.70 19.46
N GLY A 57 -3.20 -7.05 19.43
CA GLY A 57 -4.34 -6.16 19.59
C GLY A 57 -4.90 -5.61 18.28
N VAL A 58 -4.43 -6.10 17.13
CA VAL A 58 -4.82 -5.66 15.79
C VAL A 58 -5.21 -6.88 14.97
N ASP A 59 -6.40 -6.87 14.39
CA ASP A 59 -6.82 -7.98 13.52
C ASP A 59 -6.00 -7.99 12.23
N GLY A 60 -5.75 -9.20 11.72
CA GLY A 60 -5.14 -9.39 10.41
C GLY A 60 -5.55 -10.71 9.77
N TRP A 61 -5.19 -10.87 8.49
CA TRP A 61 -5.49 -12.09 7.74
C TRP A 61 -4.32 -12.55 6.91
N TRP A 62 -4.03 -13.84 7.00
CA TRP A 62 -3.15 -14.47 6.04
C TRP A 62 -3.87 -14.64 4.71
N ILE A 63 -3.28 -14.13 3.64
CA ILE A 63 -3.71 -14.30 2.26
C ILE A 63 -2.70 -15.20 1.56
N THR A 64 -3.11 -16.45 1.31
CA THR A 64 -2.24 -17.49 0.78
C THR A 64 -2.63 -17.78 -0.67
N PRO A 65 -1.78 -17.45 -1.66
CA PRO A 65 -2.05 -17.80 -3.04
C PRO A 65 -1.99 -19.32 -3.23
N ALA A 66 -2.91 -19.86 -4.04
CA ALA A 66 -2.96 -21.28 -4.32
C ALA A 66 -1.64 -21.80 -4.92
N GLY A 67 -1.09 -22.87 -4.35
CA GLY A 67 0.13 -23.53 -4.84
C GLY A 67 1.46 -22.81 -4.54
N SER A 68 1.47 -21.82 -3.65
CA SER A 68 2.70 -21.06 -3.32
C SER A 68 3.66 -21.82 -2.40
N PRO A 69 4.99 -21.81 -2.67
CA PRO A 69 6.00 -22.45 -1.82
C PRO A 69 6.26 -21.72 -0.49
N GLN A 70 5.67 -20.53 -0.28
CA GLN A 70 5.77 -19.72 0.96
C GLN A 70 7.21 -19.36 1.36
N ALA A 71 8.01 -18.86 0.41
CA ALA A 71 9.42 -18.55 0.61
C ALA A 71 9.68 -17.22 1.37
N GLY A 72 8.68 -16.36 1.51
CA GLY A 72 8.77 -15.08 2.23
C GLY A 72 7.38 -14.57 2.63
N ILE A 73 7.35 -13.43 3.32
CA ILE A 73 6.12 -12.80 3.81
C ILE A 73 6.03 -11.38 3.27
N ILE A 74 4.86 -11.02 2.75
CA ILE A 74 4.49 -9.64 2.45
C ILE A 74 3.58 -9.16 3.58
N LEU A 75 4.09 -8.31 4.47
CA LEU A 75 3.25 -7.58 5.43
C LEU A 75 2.60 -6.42 4.67
N TYR A 76 1.29 -6.47 4.51
CA TYR A 76 0.56 -5.59 3.62
C TYR A 76 -0.23 -4.52 4.37
N PHE A 77 0.02 -3.28 3.98
CA PHE A 77 -0.60 -2.06 4.50
C PHE A 77 -1.56 -1.58 3.42
N HIS A 78 -2.87 -1.71 3.63
CA HIS A 78 -3.84 -1.40 2.58
C HIS A 78 -4.02 0.10 2.35
N GLY A 79 -4.33 0.50 1.12
CA GLY A 79 -4.73 1.86 0.80
C GLY A 79 -6.18 2.18 1.18
N GLY A 80 -6.67 3.34 0.74
CA GLY A 80 -8.02 3.84 1.06
C GLY A 80 -8.05 5.15 1.85
N GLY A 81 -6.96 5.93 1.77
CA GLY A 81 -6.90 7.28 2.32
C GLY A 81 -7.05 7.33 3.84
N PHE A 82 -6.60 6.29 4.56
CA PHE A 82 -6.73 6.13 6.02
C PHE A 82 -8.18 6.03 6.56
N ILE A 83 -9.19 6.14 5.68
CA ILE A 83 -10.60 6.24 6.08
C ILE A 83 -11.45 5.08 5.57
N ALA A 84 -10.93 4.28 4.65
CA ALA A 84 -11.62 3.14 4.08
C ALA A 84 -10.66 1.97 3.89
N ALA A 85 -11.21 0.77 3.99
CA ALA A 85 -10.54 -0.48 3.67
C ALA A 85 -11.47 -1.30 2.77
N SER A 86 -10.91 -2.11 1.89
CA SER A 86 -11.70 -3.09 1.14
C SER A 86 -10.89 -4.33 0.81
N ARG A 87 -11.15 -5.41 1.53
CA ARG A 87 -10.57 -6.73 1.22
C ARG A 87 -10.89 -7.21 -0.19
N ALA A 88 -12.01 -6.78 -0.77
CA ALA A 88 -12.40 -7.15 -2.12
C ALA A 88 -11.39 -6.73 -3.20
N ILE A 89 -10.64 -5.64 -3.02
CA ILE A 89 -9.60 -5.19 -3.96
C ILE A 89 -8.19 -5.53 -3.49
N HIS A 90 -7.93 -5.48 -2.18
CA HIS A 90 -6.58 -5.69 -1.65
C HIS A 90 -6.23 -7.18 -1.47
N ASP A 91 -7.16 -8.05 -1.08
CA ASP A 91 -6.85 -9.49 -0.96
C ASP A 91 -6.43 -10.09 -2.32
N PRO A 92 -7.13 -9.83 -3.45
CA PRO A 92 -6.67 -10.29 -4.75
C PRO A 92 -5.32 -9.69 -5.16
N LEU A 93 -5.07 -8.40 -4.90
CA LEU A 93 -3.75 -7.82 -5.19
C LEU A 93 -2.65 -8.52 -4.39
N LEU A 94 -2.84 -8.69 -3.09
CA LEU A 94 -1.88 -9.36 -2.21
C LEU A 94 -1.66 -10.83 -2.63
N ALA A 95 -2.73 -11.52 -3.03
CA ALA A 95 -2.63 -12.87 -3.60
C ALA A 95 -1.83 -12.89 -4.91
N ALA A 96 -2.04 -11.93 -5.81
CA ALA A 96 -1.30 -11.82 -7.06
C ALA A 96 0.20 -11.58 -6.83
N LEU A 97 0.52 -10.66 -5.92
CA LEU A 97 1.90 -10.37 -5.49
C LEU A 97 2.55 -11.61 -4.86
N GLY A 98 1.84 -12.27 -3.94
CA GLY A 98 2.33 -13.48 -3.29
C GLY A 98 2.55 -14.63 -4.28
N ARG A 99 1.66 -14.83 -5.25
CA ARG A 99 1.83 -15.85 -6.29
C ARG A 99 3.04 -15.56 -7.16
N ALA A 100 3.19 -14.32 -7.63
CA ALA A 100 4.28 -13.92 -8.50
C ALA A 100 5.65 -13.97 -7.80
N SER A 101 5.70 -13.66 -6.50
CA SER A 101 6.93 -13.67 -5.70
C SER A 101 7.22 -15.01 -5.01
N GLY A 102 6.24 -15.91 -4.90
CA GLY A 102 6.33 -17.11 -4.06
C GLY A 102 6.17 -16.83 -2.56
N ALA A 103 5.73 -15.63 -2.18
CA ALA A 103 5.48 -15.22 -0.81
C ALA A 103 4.04 -15.51 -0.35
N ARG A 104 3.82 -15.45 0.96
CA ARG A 104 2.50 -15.40 1.60
C ARG A 104 2.21 -13.97 2.04
N GLY A 105 0.97 -13.50 1.91
CA GLY A 105 0.59 -12.18 2.40
C GLY A 105 0.03 -12.20 3.81
N LEU A 106 0.33 -11.17 4.60
CA LEU A 106 -0.33 -10.86 5.87
C LEU A 106 -0.93 -9.46 5.79
N MET A 107 -2.26 -9.38 5.71
CA MET A 107 -3.00 -8.12 5.69
C MET A 107 -3.20 -7.59 7.12
N ILE A 108 -2.89 -6.32 7.37
CA ILE A 108 -3.18 -5.63 8.63
C ILE A 108 -4.54 -4.92 8.52
N ASP A 109 -5.44 -5.12 9.48
CA ASP A 109 -6.70 -4.37 9.62
C ASP A 109 -6.56 -3.18 10.56
N TYR A 110 -5.74 -2.19 10.16
CA TYR A 110 -5.48 -1.04 11.02
C TYR A 110 -6.73 -0.17 11.19
N ARG A 111 -6.87 0.47 12.36
CA ARG A 111 -8.02 1.31 12.67
C ARG A 111 -8.09 2.52 11.74
N LEU A 112 -9.32 2.85 11.33
CA LEU A 112 -9.59 3.87 10.33
C LEU A 112 -10.09 5.18 10.93
N ALA A 113 -9.70 6.28 10.31
CA ALA A 113 -10.28 7.59 10.55
C ALA A 113 -11.69 7.72 9.93
N PRO A 114 -12.55 8.61 10.45
CA PRO A 114 -12.31 9.53 11.57
C PRO A 114 -12.60 8.93 12.97
N GLU A 115 -13.10 7.70 13.07
CA GLU A 115 -13.39 7.06 14.36
C GLU A 115 -12.12 6.86 15.20
N HIS A 116 -11.01 6.57 14.52
CA HIS A 116 -9.69 6.44 15.10
C HIS A 116 -8.70 7.29 14.29
N PRO A 117 -8.61 8.60 14.54
CA PRO A 117 -7.66 9.46 13.84
C PRO A 117 -6.22 9.09 14.22
N PHE A 118 -5.26 9.67 13.50
CA PHE A 118 -3.84 9.67 13.83
C PHE A 118 -3.63 9.94 15.33
N PRO A 119 -2.82 9.12 16.05
CA PRO A 119 -1.87 8.12 15.53
C PRO A 119 -2.39 6.67 15.49
N ALA A 120 -3.70 6.40 15.51
CA ALA A 120 -4.19 5.02 15.63
C ALA A 120 -3.67 4.05 14.55
N ALA A 121 -3.77 4.44 13.27
CA ALA A 121 -3.29 3.61 12.16
C ALA A 121 -1.78 3.29 12.22
N PRO A 122 -0.86 4.28 12.38
CA PRO A 122 0.56 3.97 12.51
C PRO A 122 0.91 3.19 13.79
N ASP A 123 0.17 3.37 14.89
CA ASP A 123 0.35 2.56 16.10
C ASP A 123 -0.04 1.10 15.87
N ASP A 124 -1.15 0.82 15.20
CA ASP A 124 -1.60 -0.54 14.88
C ASP A 124 -0.62 -1.24 13.94
N CYS A 125 -0.15 -0.53 12.92
CA CYS A 125 0.84 -1.01 11.97
C CYS A 125 2.17 -1.37 12.65
N PHE A 126 2.59 -0.57 13.63
CA PHE A 126 3.79 -0.84 14.42
C PHE A 126 3.57 -1.99 15.41
N ALA A 127 2.39 -2.10 16.03
CA ALA A 127 2.03 -3.23 16.89
C ALA A 127 2.09 -4.56 16.12
N ALA A 128 1.55 -4.60 14.89
CA ALA A 128 1.63 -5.77 14.02
C ALA A 128 3.09 -6.16 13.70
N TRP A 129 3.97 -5.19 13.47
CA TRP A 129 5.39 -5.48 13.26
C TRP A 129 6.06 -6.05 14.51
N ASN A 130 5.83 -5.43 15.68
CA ASN A 130 6.35 -5.94 16.96
C ASN A 130 5.83 -7.34 17.27
N TRP A 131 4.56 -7.62 16.97
CA TRP A 131 4.00 -8.95 17.10
C TRP A 131 4.76 -9.97 16.25
N MET A 132 5.06 -9.65 14.99
CA MET A 132 5.86 -10.53 14.11
C MET A 132 7.25 -10.79 14.70
N LEU A 133 7.94 -9.74 15.15
CA LEU A 133 9.26 -9.85 15.78
C LEU A 133 9.21 -10.74 17.03
N SER A 134 8.26 -10.50 17.92
CA SER A 134 8.10 -11.24 19.18
C SER A 134 7.70 -12.71 18.98
N THR A 135 7.02 -13.02 17.87
CA THR A 135 6.60 -14.39 17.50
C THR A 135 7.72 -15.15 16.74
N GLY A 136 8.86 -14.51 16.49
CA GLY A 136 10.03 -15.13 15.89
C GLY A 136 10.01 -15.20 14.36
N PHE A 137 9.22 -14.36 13.68
CA PHE A 137 9.34 -14.20 12.23
C PHE A 137 10.70 -13.56 11.91
N ASP A 138 11.42 -14.14 10.95
CA ASP A 138 12.71 -13.61 10.48
C ASP A 138 12.49 -12.32 9.66
N PRO A 139 12.98 -11.15 10.13
CA PRO A 139 12.82 -9.88 9.44
C PRO A 139 13.40 -9.86 8.03
N ALA A 140 14.47 -10.63 7.79
CA ALA A 140 15.12 -10.76 6.49
C ALA A 140 14.25 -11.50 5.45
N ARG A 141 13.08 -12.02 5.86
CA ARG A 141 12.11 -12.68 4.97
C ARG A 141 10.79 -11.92 4.86
N VAL A 142 10.69 -10.77 5.51
CA VAL A 142 9.49 -9.93 5.49
C VAL A 142 9.74 -8.72 4.59
N VAL A 143 8.84 -8.48 3.66
CA VAL A 143 8.77 -7.22 2.89
C VAL A 143 7.54 -6.46 3.35
N PHE A 144 7.68 -5.17 3.62
CA PHE A 144 6.52 -4.31 3.80
C PHE A 144 6.05 -3.85 2.43
N ALA A 145 4.78 -4.02 2.12
CA ALA A 145 4.20 -3.52 0.89
C ALA A 145 2.90 -2.78 1.17
N GLY A 146 2.68 -1.66 0.50
CA GLY A 146 1.43 -0.94 0.64
C GLY A 146 1.16 0.01 -0.49
N ASP A 147 -0.11 0.29 -0.72
CA ASP A 147 -0.57 1.23 -1.74
C ASP A 147 -1.15 2.50 -1.11
N SER A 148 -0.93 3.67 -1.74
CA SER A 148 -1.56 4.93 -1.30
C SER A 148 -1.24 5.27 0.16
N ALA A 149 -2.26 5.46 1.00
CA ALA A 149 -2.15 5.58 2.45
C ALA A 149 -1.46 4.38 3.12
N GLY A 150 -1.57 3.18 2.58
CA GLY A 150 -0.83 2.01 3.04
C GLY A 150 0.67 2.12 2.77
N GLY A 151 1.06 2.70 1.63
CA GLY A 151 2.46 3.02 1.34
C GLY A 151 3.04 4.06 2.32
N ASN A 152 2.22 5.00 2.79
CA ASN A 152 2.58 5.89 3.90
C ASN A 152 2.89 5.10 5.17
N LEU A 153 1.94 4.26 5.60
CA LEU A 153 2.02 3.51 6.85
C LEU A 153 3.20 2.53 6.84
N ALA A 154 3.44 1.84 5.72
CA ALA A 154 4.62 0.97 5.55
C ALA A 154 5.92 1.73 5.80
N LEU A 155 6.06 2.95 5.24
CA LEU A 155 7.24 3.78 5.42
C LEU A 155 7.35 4.32 6.86
N VAL A 156 6.26 4.82 7.44
CA VAL A 156 6.21 5.30 8.83
C VAL A 156 6.58 4.18 9.81
N THR A 157 6.06 2.97 9.62
CA THR A 157 6.41 1.81 10.45
C THR A 157 7.89 1.45 10.34
N ALA A 158 8.46 1.45 9.13
CA ALA A 158 9.88 1.18 8.94
C ALA A 158 10.79 2.26 9.56
N MET A 159 10.42 3.53 9.39
CA MET A 159 11.14 4.65 10.02
C MET A 159 11.10 4.55 11.55
N ARG A 160 9.93 4.26 12.12
CA ARG A 160 9.78 4.07 13.58
C ARG A 160 10.59 2.87 14.07
N ALA A 161 10.55 1.73 13.37
CA ALA A 161 11.37 0.56 13.72
C ALA A 161 12.86 0.89 13.72
N ARG A 162 13.35 1.64 12.72
CA ARG A 162 14.74 2.10 12.65
C ARG A 162 15.07 2.99 13.85
N ASP A 163 14.22 3.98 14.12
CA ASP A 163 14.46 4.98 15.18
C ASP A 163 14.41 4.35 16.58
N GLU A 164 13.66 3.27 16.77
CA GLU A 164 13.62 2.46 18.00
C GLU A 164 14.71 1.37 18.06
N GLY A 165 15.57 1.28 17.04
CA GLY A 165 16.67 0.29 16.99
C GLY A 165 16.21 -1.16 16.80
N LEU A 166 15.00 -1.37 16.26
CA LEU A 166 14.45 -2.68 15.97
C LEU A 166 14.96 -3.23 14.63
N PRO A 167 14.94 -4.56 14.43
CA PRO A 167 15.16 -5.14 13.12
C PRO A 167 14.20 -4.56 12.07
N LEU A 168 14.73 -4.32 10.86
CA LEU A 168 13.98 -3.81 9.72
C LEU A 168 13.55 -4.96 8.80
N PRO A 169 12.46 -4.80 8.03
CA PRO A 169 12.12 -5.75 6.97
C PRO A 169 13.21 -5.79 5.90
N ALA A 170 13.23 -6.87 5.12
CA ALA A 170 14.15 -7.07 4.01
C ALA A 170 14.09 -5.95 2.96
N ALA A 171 12.88 -5.42 2.70
CA ALA A 171 12.67 -4.32 1.77
C ALA A 171 11.30 -3.65 1.97
N LEU A 172 11.10 -2.49 1.32
CA LEU A 172 9.83 -1.80 1.20
C LEU A 172 9.36 -1.75 -0.27
N VAL A 173 8.08 -1.98 -0.51
CA VAL A 173 7.41 -1.77 -1.81
C VAL A 173 6.27 -0.77 -1.63
N LEU A 174 6.44 0.44 -2.13
CA LEU A 174 5.47 1.52 -1.98
C LEU A 174 4.82 1.83 -3.33
N MET A 175 3.53 1.53 -3.46
CA MET A 175 2.76 1.71 -4.69
C MET A 175 1.91 2.98 -4.57
N SER A 176 2.14 3.94 -5.45
CA SER A 176 1.44 5.23 -5.49
C SER A 176 1.34 5.88 -4.10
N PRO A 177 2.43 5.94 -3.29
CA PRO A 177 2.31 6.27 -1.88
C PRO A 177 1.89 7.72 -1.65
N VAL A 178 1.06 7.94 -0.63
CA VAL A 178 0.80 9.29 -0.09
C VAL A 178 1.90 9.60 0.91
N LEU A 179 2.77 10.59 0.66
CA LEU A 179 3.92 10.85 1.53
C LEU A 179 3.93 12.27 2.09
N ASP A 180 3.11 13.16 1.51
CA ASP A 180 2.98 14.55 1.88
C ASP A 180 1.50 15.00 1.93
N LEU A 181 0.94 15.09 3.14
CA LEU A 181 -0.40 15.61 3.41
C LEU A 181 -0.46 17.14 3.46
N THR A 182 0.65 17.85 3.26
CA THR A 182 0.63 19.29 2.93
C THR A 182 0.30 19.51 1.46
N PHE A 183 0.43 18.46 0.64
CA PHE A 183 0.21 18.47 -0.81
C PHE A 183 1.09 19.47 -1.55
N SER A 184 2.37 19.57 -1.16
CA SER A 184 3.31 20.56 -1.70
C SER A 184 3.95 20.17 -3.04
N GLY A 185 3.74 18.95 -3.54
CA GLY A 185 4.24 18.51 -4.84
C GLY A 185 3.57 19.24 -6.02
N ALA A 186 4.34 19.61 -7.05
CA ALA A 186 3.81 20.31 -8.22
C ALA A 186 2.82 19.44 -9.03
N SER A 187 2.97 18.12 -9.01
CA SER A 187 2.01 17.16 -9.57
C SER A 187 0.62 17.28 -8.96
N PHE A 188 0.50 17.73 -7.70
CA PHE A 188 -0.79 17.89 -7.05
C PHE A 188 -1.71 18.85 -7.80
N VAL A 189 -1.14 19.91 -8.36
CA VAL A 189 -1.85 20.88 -9.21
C VAL A 189 -1.78 20.47 -10.67
N ARG A 190 -0.59 20.16 -11.19
CA ARG A 190 -0.37 19.88 -12.62
C ARG A 190 -1.19 18.69 -13.12
N ASN A 191 -1.34 17.65 -12.31
CA ASN A 191 -2.00 16.41 -12.71
C ASN A 191 -3.48 16.36 -12.27
N ASP A 192 -4.02 17.40 -11.64
CA ASP A 192 -5.40 17.39 -11.14
C ASP A 192 -6.41 17.20 -12.29
N GLY A 193 -7.00 16.01 -12.38
CA GLY A 193 -7.97 15.62 -13.43
C GLY A 193 -7.45 14.69 -14.49
N LEU A 194 -6.14 14.50 -14.55
CA LEU A 194 -5.54 13.46 -15.37
C LEU A 194 -5.83 12.09 -14.74
N ASP A 195 -5.61 11.97 -13.43
CA ASP A 195 -5.93 10.79 -12.64
C ASP A 195 -7.45 10.50 -12.61
N PRO A 196 -7.91 9.30 -13.04
CA PRO A 196 -9.32 8.94 -12.94
C PRO A 196 -9.77 8.61 -11.50
N MET A 197 -8.85 8.29 -10.58
CA MET A 197 -9.12 7.84 -9.21
C MET A 197 -8.97 8.93 -8.16
N LEU A 198 -8.00 9.84 -8.32
CA LEU A 198 -7.74 10.92 -7.35
C LEU A 198 -8.05 12.32 -7.91
N ARG A 199 -8.39 13.23 -7.00
CA ARG A 199 -8.53 14.67 -7.26
C ARG A 199 -7.98 15.47 -6.09
N ALA A 200 -7.39 16.62 -6.39
CA ALA A 200 -6.91 17.55 -5.36
C ALA A 200 -8.05 17.97 -4.41
N ALA A 201 -9.26 18.17 -4.94
CA ALA A 201 -10.43 18.60 -4.17
C ALA A 201 -10.84 17.67 -3.01
N THR A 202 -10.45 16.39 -3.02
CA THR A 202 -10.77 15.45 -1.93
C THR A 202 -9.70 15.38 -0.85
N ALA A 203 -8.51 15.92 -1.11
CA ALA A 203 -7.30 15.72 -0.30
C ALA A 203 -7.39 16.38 1.08
N ALA A 204 -7.87 17.63 1.15
CA ALA A 204 -8.04 18.36 2.40
C ALA A 204 -9.02 17.65 3.36
N ARG A 205 -10.11 17.09 2.82
CA ARG A 205 -11.10 16.35 3.63
C ARG A 205 -10.54 15.05 4.19
N ILE A 206 -9.63 14.39 3.46
CA ILE A 206 -8.95 13.19 3.96
C ILE A 206 -8.01 13.58 5.10
N THR A 207 -7.20 14.63 4.92
CA THR A 207 -6.27 15.13 5.95
C THR A 207 -6.98 15.52 7.22
N GLU A 208 -8.08 16.28 7.13
CA GLU A 208 -8.86 16.70 8.29
C GLU A 208 -9.47 15.52 9.06
N ARG A 209 -9.90 14.48 8.35
CA ARG A 209 -10.44 13.26 9.00
C ARG A 209 -9.33 12.43 9.63
N TYR A 210 -8.21 12.28 8.93
CA TYR A 210 -7.10 11.44 9.37
C TYR A 210 -6.35 12.06 10.53
N ALA A 211 -6.00 13.34 10.47
CA ALA A 211 -5.16 14.00 11.46
C ALA A 211 -5.73 15.39 11.86
N PRO A 212 -6.94 15.43 12.46
CA PRO A 212 -7.61 16.68 12.82
C PRO A 212 -6.76 17.51 13.78
N GLY A 213 -6.54 18.79 13.43
CA GLY A 213 -5.78 19.73 14.24
C GLY A 213 -4.29 19.39 14.43
N ARG A 214 -3.74 18.48 13.61
CA ARG A 214 -2.30 18.16 13.60
C ARG A 214 -1.59 18.91 12.50
N ASP A 215 -0.29 19.11 12.68
CA ASP A 215 0.57 19.63 11.63
C ASP A 215 0.68 18.58 10.51
N PRO A 216 0.18 18.85 9.28
CA PRO A 216 0.31 17.91 8.18
C PRO A 216 1.77 17.65 7.79
N ALA A 217 2.74 18.46 8.22
CA ALA A 217 4.16 18.22 8.01
C ALA A 217 4.82 17.31 9.06
N ASP A 218 4.11 16.86 10.11
CA ASP A 218 4.65 15.89 11.09
C ASP A 218 5.16 14.64 10.33
N PRO A 219 6.42 14.22 10.49
CA PRO A 219 6.99 13.07 9.80
C PRO A 219 6.25 11.73 10.02
N ARG A 220 5.43 11.62 11.05
CA ARG A 220 4.60 10.43 11.32
C ARG A 220 3.28 10.44 10.53
N ILE A 221 2.91 11.61 9.99
CA ILE A 221 1.77 11.82 9.10
C ILE A 221 2.28 11.88 7.64
N SER A 222 3.32 12.66 7.41
CA SER A 222 3.96 12.90 6.12
C SER A 222 5.43 12.46 6.17
N PRO A 223 5.71 11.16 5.97
CA PRO A 223 7.07 10.62 6.06
C PRO A 223 8.03 11.21 5.03
N LEU A 224 7.52 11.93 4.01
CA LEU A 224 8.37 12.72 3.11
C LEU A 224 9.20 13.81 3.83
N PHE A 225 8.83 14.22 5.04
CA PHE A 225 9.59 15.19 5.82
C PHE A 225 10.47 14.56 6.91
N GLY A 226 10.41 13.24 7.10
CA GLY A 226 11.25 12.54 8.07
C GLY A 226 12.59 12.07 7.50
N GLN A 227 13.41 11.45 8.35
CA GLN A 227 14.72 10.92 7.96
C GLN A 227 14.57 9.69 7.05
N ALA A 228 15.27 9.69 5.91
CA ALA A 228 15.26 8.60 4.92
C ALA A 228 16.46 7.65 5.05
N ALA A 229 17.58 8.11 5.65
CA ALA A 229 18.78 7.30 5.83
C ALA A 229 18.53 6.07 6.73
N GLY A 230 19.22 4.97 6.46
CA GLY A 230 19.13 3.74 7.25
C GLY A 230 17.85 2.94 7.06
N LEU A 231 17.03 3.24 6.04
CA LEU A 231 15.94 2.38 5.60
C LEU A 231 16.48 1.21 4.76
N PRO A 232 15.77 0.07 4.71
CA PRO A 232 16.14 -1.04 3.84
C PRO A 232 15.88 -0.66 2.37
N PRO A 233 16.29 -1.49 1.39
CA PRO A 233 16.00 -1.26 -0.02
C PRO A 233 14.53 -0.93 -0.28
N VAL A 234 14.28 0.09 -1.09
CA VAL A 234 12.93 0.59 -1.38
C VAL A 234 12.65 0.52 -2.87
N MET A 235 11.53 -0.11 -3.22
CA MET A 235 10.91 0.01 -4.53
C MET A 235 9.75 1.01 -4.46
N LEU A 236 9.76 1.96 -5.38
CA LEU A 236 8.77 3.01 -5.55
C LEU A 236 8.09 2.85 -6.91
N LEU A 237 6.77 2.77 -6.92
CA LEU A 237 5.99 2.61 -8.15
C LEU A 237 4.91 3.67 -8.21
N VAL A 238 4.79 4.40 -9.33
CA VAL A 238 3.77 5.46 -9.47
C VAL A 238 3.38 5.66 -10.93
N GLY A 239 2.12 5.99 -11.16
CA GLY A 239 1.58 6.42 -12.45
C GLY A 239 1.89 7.88 -12.75
N SER A 240 2.27 8.19 -13.99
CA SER A 240 2.67 9.57 -14.35
C SER A 240 1.49 10.57 -14.39
N SER A 241 0.25 10.09 -14.36
CA SER A 241 -0.96 10.93 -14.32
C SER A 241 -1.46 11.20 -12.90
N GLU A 242 -0.81 10.62 -11.89
CA GLU A 242 -1.22 10.76 -10.49
C GLU A 242 -0.89 12.14 -9.92
N ILE A 243 -1.75 12.63 -9.03
CA ILE A 243 -1.45 13.83 -8.23
C ILE A 243 -0.30 13.59 -7.24
N LEU A 244 0.00 12.34 -6.91
CA LEU A 244 1.05 11.89 -5.97
C LEU A 244 2.40 11.57 -6.65
N LEU A 245 2.55 11.88 -7.94
CA LEU A 245 3.80 11.63 -8.67
C LEU A 245 5.01 12.26 -7.96
N ASP A 246 4.92 13.52 -7.59
CA ASP A 246 6.04 14.24 -6.98
C ASP A 246 6.37 13.76 -5.57
N ASP A 247 5.40 13.26 -4.79
CA ASP A 247 5.67 12.60 -3.50
C ASP A 247 6.67 11.46 -3.69
N THR A 248 6.39 10.61 -4.69
CA THR A 248 7.22 9.44 -5.01
C THR A 248 8.61 9.86 -5.50
N LEU A 249 8.68 10.83 -6.43
CA LEU A 249 9.96 11.30 -6.97
C LEU A 249 10.82 12.02 -5.92
N ARG A 250 10.19 12.79 -5.03
CA ARG A 250 10.90 13.48 -3.95
C ARG A 250 11.42 12.52 -2.90
N LEU A 251 10.70 11.45 -2.56
CA LEU A 251 11.24 10.40 -1.69
C LEU A 251 12.39 9.65 -2.36
N SER A 252 12.22 9.28 -3.64
CA SER A 252 13.26 8.62 -4.44
C SER A 252 14.58 9.39 -4.40
N ALA A 253 14.54 10.70 -4.59
CA ALA A 253 15.73 11.56 -4.56
C ALA A 253 16.41 11.67 -3.18
N ARG A 254 15.74 11.25 -2.10
CA ARG A 254 16.25 11.28 -0.72
C ARG A 254 16.75 9.91 -0.24
N LEU A 255 16.52 8.86 -1.02
CA LEU A 255 16.91 7.49 -0.71
C LEU A 255 18.17 7.12 -1.49
N ASP A 256 19.10 6.42 -0.84
CA ASP A 256 20.28 5.88 -1.48
C ASP A 256 19.91 4.61 -2.26
N GLY A 257 19.71 4.74 -3.58
CA GLY A 257 19.54 3.59 -4.47
C GLY A 257 18.11 3.04 -4.58
N ALA A 258 17.08 3.85 -4.37
CA ALA A 258 15.69 3.41 -4.55
C ALA A 258 15.40 2.93 -6.00
N ARG A 259 14.77 1.76 -6.15
CA ARG A 259 14.26 1.29 -7.45
C ARG A 259 12.96 2.00 -7.76
N THR A 260 12.97 2.96 -8.68
CA THR A 260 11.80 3.81 -8.96
C THR A 260 11.24 3.54 -10.35
N ALA A 261 9.96 3.16 -10.43
CA ALA A 261 9.25 2.85 -11.66
C ALA A 261 8.08 3.83 -11.87
N VAL A 262 8.22 4.71 -12.89
CA VAL A 262 7.16 5.64 -13.30
C VAL A 262 6.42 5.09 -14.52
N TRP A 263 5.12 4.80 -14.36
CA TRP A 263 4.30 4.16 -15.38
C TRP A 263 3.46 5.17 -16.15
N HIS A 264 3.74 5.29 -17.46
CA HIS A 264 3.17 6.36 -18.28
C HIS A 264 1.64 6.31 -18.37
N GLY A 265 1.01 7.34 -17.80
CA GLY A 265 -0.42 7.57 -17.77
C GLY A 265 -1.22 6.61 -16.89
N MET A 266 -0.57 5.69 -16.17
CA MET A 266 -1.29 4.76 -15.30
C MET A 266 -2.03 5.49 -14.16
N PRO A 267 -3.23 5.03 -13.79
CA PRO A 267 -3.98 5.62 -12.68
C PRO A 267 -3.36 5.27 -11.33
N HIS A 268 -3.83 5.95 -10.28
CA HIS A 268 -3.48 5.64 -8.90
C HIS A 268 -3.67 4.15 -8.56
N ALA A 269 -2.68 3.55 -7.90
CA ALA A 269 -2.70 2.16 -7.44
C ALA A 269 -3.08 1.15 -8.56
N PHE A 270 -2.70 1.42 -9.81
CA PHE A 270 -3.08 0.60 -10.96
C PHE A 270 -2.74 -0.90 -10.88
N PRO A 271 -1.74 -1.40 -10.12
CA PRO A 271 -1.53 -2.84 -9.97
C PRO A 271 -2.77 -3.56 -9.41
N ALA A 272 -3.57 -2.88 -8.58
CA ALA A 272 -4.80 -3.41 -7.98
C ALA A 272 -5.97 -3.56 -8.97
N ILE A 273 -5.87 -2.92 -10.14
CA ILE A 273 -7.00 -2.74 -11.05
C ILE A 273 -6.97 -3.78 -12.15
N ARG A 274 -8.03 -4.57 -12.26
CA ARG A 274 -8.18 -5.57 -13.31
C ARG A 274 -8.26 -4.93 -14.69
N GLY A 275 -7.73 -5.63 -15.68
CA GLY A 275 -7.87 -5.24 -17.08
C GLY A 275 -6.93 -4.12 -17.52
N LEU A 276 -5.92 -3.78 -16.71
CA LEU A 276 -4.79 -2.97 -17.11
C LEU A 276 -3.56 -3.89 -17.27
N ALA A 277 -3.11 -4.11 -18.50
CA ALA A 277 -1.95 -4.98 -18.77
C ALA A 277 -0.67 -4.47 -18.11
N ASP A 278 -0.55 -3.15 -17.93
CA ASP A 278 0.51 -2.53 -17.13
C ASP A 278 0.48 -2.99 -15.67
N GLY A 279 -0.70 -3.21 -15.08
CA GLY A 279 -0.82 -3.71 -13.71
C GLY A 279 -0.19 -5.09 -13.53
N ASP A 280 -0.34 -5.98 -14.51
CA ASP A 280 0.28 -7.31 -14.48
C ASP A 280 1.80 -7.23 -14.61
N ARG A 281 2.30 -6.30 -15.46
CA ARG A 281 3.74 -6.05 -15.61
C ARG A 281 4.35 -5.44 -14.35
N ALA A 282 3.66 -4.50 -13.72
CA ALA A 282 4.06 -3.93 -12.44
C ALA A 282 4.12 -4.99 -11.33
N ILE A 283 3.13 -5.90 -11.26
CA ILE A 283 3.15 -7.03 -10.31
C ILE A 283 4.38 -7.93 -10.54
N ALA A 284 4.73 -8.21 -11.79
CA ALA A 284 5.93 -8.99 -12.10
C ALA A 284 7.21 -8.27 -11.63
N GLU A 285 7.35 -6.97 -11.90
CA GLU A 285 8.51 -6.18 -11.46
C GLU A 285 8.62 -6.10 -9.93
N ILE A 286 7.49 -5.91 -9.24
CA ILE A 286 7.42 -5.96 -7.77
C ILE A 286 7.83 -7.33 -7.25
N ALA A 287 7.34 -8.40 -7.88
CA ALA A 287 7.67 -9.75 -7.47
C ALA A 287 9.16 -10.07 -7.65
N ASP A 288 9.78 -9.59 -8.73
CA ASP A 288 11.21 -9.71 -8.96
C ASP A 288 12.00 -9.03 -7.82
N PHE A 289 11.63 -7.79 -7.48
CA PHE A 289 12.23 -7.06 -6.36
C PHE A 289 12.05 -7.76 -5.01
N ILE A 290 10.86 -8.30 -4.73
CA ILE A 290 10.61 -9.08 -3.51
C ILE A 290 11.55 -10.29 -3.45
N ARG A 291 11.63 -11.06 -4.55
CA ARG A 291 12.46 -12.27 -4.59
C ARG A 291 13.95 -11.94 -4.41
N GLU A 292 14.45 -10.89 -5.05
CA GLU A 292 15.84 -10.44 -4.88
C GLU A 292 16.20 -10.21 -3.40
N HIS A 293 15.30 -9.60 -2.62
CA HIS A 293 15.59 -9.20 -1.24
C HIS A 293 15.22 -10.24 -0.19
N THR A 294 14.34 -11.20 -0.51
CA THR A 294 14.01 -12.32 0.39
C THR A 294 14.80 -13.60 0.09
N ALA A 295 15.43 -13.71 -1.09
CA ALA A 295 16.21 -14.88 -1.51
C ALA A 295 17.61 -14.94 -0.87
N GLU A 296 18.21 -13.79 -0.56
CA GLU A 296 19.52 -13.76 0.10
C GLU A 296 19.48 -14.39 1.51
N ALA A 297 18.31 -14.37 2.16
CA ALA A 297 18.06 -15.01 3.45
C ALA A 297 17.82 -16.55 3.38
N THR A 298 17.62 -17.14 2.19
CA THR A 298 17.15 -18.53 2.06
C THR A 298 18.24 -19.60 2.17
N ARG A 299 19.50 -19.23 2.43
CA ARG A 299 20.55 -20.21 2.80
C ARG A 299 20.42 -20.61 4.27
N GLY A 300 19.35 -21.30 4.68
CA GLY A 300 19.33 -21.89 6.02
C GLY A 300 18.06 -22.55 6.56
N THR A 301 16.85 -22.00 6.36
CA THR A 301 15.71 -22.44 7.22
C THR A 301 14.33 -22.23 6.59
N GLN A 302 13.42 -23.19 6.77
CA GLN A 302 12.00 -23.09 6.40
C GLN A 302 11.27 -22.03 7.25
N VAL A 303 10.25 -21.36 6.70
CA VAL A 303 9.39 -20.45 7.49
C VAL A 303 8.63 -21.30 8.50
N PRO A 304 8.63 -20.96 9.81
CA PRO A 304 7.75 -21.61 10.77
C PRO A 304 6.30 -21.50 10.31
N ARG A 305 5.54 -22.61 10.37
CA ARG A 305 4.08 -22.53 10.26
C ARG A 305 3.57 -21.67 11.42
N ALA A 306 2.85 -20.60 11.11
CA ALA A 306 2.17 -19.80 12.13
C ALA A 306 1.26 -20.72 12.97
N PRO A 307 1.19 -20.52 14.31
CA PRO A 307 0.22 -21.23 15.14
C PRO A 307 -1.21 -20.94 14.65
N ALA A 308 -2.06 -21.97 14.74
CA ALA A 308 -3.46 -21.92 14.33
C ALA A 308 -4.31 -21.04 15.26
#